data_AF-A0A661NIU9-F1
#
_entry.id   AF-A0A661NIU9-F1
#
_cell.length_a   1.000
_cell.length_b   1.000
_cell.length_c   1.000
_cell.angle_alpha   90.00
_cell.angle_beta   90.00
_cell.angle_gamma   90.00
#
_symmetry.space_group_name_H-M   'P 1'
#
loop_
_entity.id
_entity.type
_entity.pdbx_description
1 polymer ?
#
loop_
_entity_poly.entity_id
_entity_poly.type
_entity_poly.pdbx_seq_one_letter_code
_entity_poly.pdbx_strand_id
1 'polypeptide(L)'
;MLASTMWILAALTVFAGCTAPGIGDPCIPESIPMGGFVGSEAYLETSSVQCRTRVCMVYQLDGIPFGGTDGTTTCRTDADLIANPDCASRDETDARVYCTCRCDAPPESSASLCDCTEGFACVEVINQPGAGLGIQGSYCVKDGTFNAEP
;
A
#
# COMPACT_ATOMS: atom_id res chain seq x y z
N MET A 1 -23.29 62.39 18.30
CA MET A 1 -23.38 60.97 18.69
C MET A 1 -23.40 60.14 17.41
N LEU A 2 -22.25 59.64 16.96
CA LEU A 2 -22.12 58.74 15.81
C LEU A 2 -21.17 57.62 16.24
N ALA A 3 -21.74 56.49 16.68
CA ALA A 3 -20.98 55.31 17.04
C ALA A 3 -20.87 54.43 15.79
N SER A 4 -19.65 54.35 15.24
CA SER A 4 -19.32 53.54 14.08
C SER A 4 -19.09 52.09 14.54
N THR A 5 -20.06 51.21 14.29
CA THR A 5 -19.91 49.77 14.54
C THR A 5 -19.15 49.12 13.39
N MET A 6 -17.87 48.83 13.63
CA MET A 6 -16.98 48.11 12.73
C MET A 6 -17.22 46.59 12.91
N TRP A 7 -17.82 45.94 11.92
CA TRP A 7 -18.04 44.50 11.91
C TRP A 7 -16.78 43.79 11.41
N ILE A 8 -16.08 43.12 12.31
CA ILE A 8 -14.95 42.24 11.97
C ILE A 8 -15.52 40.88 11.56
N LEU A 9 -15.56 40.59 10.27
CA LEU A 9 -15.79 39.24 9.73
C LEU A 9 -14.51 38.42 9.92
N ALA A 10 -14.47 37.59 10.96
CA ALA A 10 -13.44 36.58 11.12
C ALA A 10 -13.70 35.43 10.14
N ALA A 11 -12.93 35.38 9.05
CA ALA A 11 -12.93 34.26 8.12
C ALA A 11 -12.19 33.07 8.76
N LEU A 12 -12.94 32.05 9.22
CA LEU A 12 -12.39 30.74 9.57
C LEU A 12 -12.02 29.99 8.28
N THR A 13 -10.75 30.03 7.91
CA THR A 13 -10.16 29.14 6.91
C THR A 13 -9.93 27.76 7.55
N VAL A 14 -10.85 26.83 7.30
CA VAL A 14 -10.64 25.40 7.56
C VAL A 14 -9.61 24.88 6.56
N PHE A 15 -8.37 24.72 7.02
CA PHE A 15 -7.36 23.96 6.29
C PHE A 15 -7.74 22.48 6.33
N ALA A 16 -8.35 21.98 5.26
CA ALA A 16 -8.42 20.54 5.01
C ALA A 16 -7.01 20.04 4.69
N GLY A 17 -6.25 19.65 5.72
CA GLY A 17 -4.99 18.95 5.55
C GLY A 17 -5.26 17.58 4.93
N CYS A 18 -4.65 17.28 3.78
CA CYS A 18 -4.70 15.94 3.21
C CYS A 18 -4.14 14.96 4.25
N THR A 19 -4.96 14.01 4.70
CA THR A 19 -4.48 12.96 5.59
C THR A 19 -3.44 12.15 4.82
N ALA A 20 -2.20 12.10 5.31
CA ALA A 20 -1.19 11.26 4.66
C ALA A 20 -1.62 9.77 4.72
N PRO A 21 -1.34 8.98 3.68
CA PRO A 21 -1.82 7.61 3.57
C PRO A 21 -1.20 6.66 4.63
N GLY A 22 -2.04 6.00 5.44
CA GLY A 22 -1.72 4.95 6.41
C GLY A 22 -1.89 3.53 5.86
N ILE A 23 -2.12 2.56 6.77
CA ILE A 23 -2.30 1.14 6.40
C ILE A 23 -3.56 1.01 5.54
N GLY A 24 -3.44 0.31 4.41
CA GLY A 24 -4.54 0.03 3.48
C GLY A 24 -4.73 1.06 2.39
N ASP A 25 -4.05 2.20 2.45
CA ASP A 25 -4.11 3.19 1.39
C ASP A 25 -3.46 2.68 0.09
N PRO A 26 -3.98 3.08 -1.08
CA PRO A 26 -3.47 2.61 -2.34
C PRO A 26 -2.04 3.11 -2.59
N CYS A 27 -1.21 2.25 -3.14
CA CYS A 27 0.12 2.58 -3.65
C CYS A 27 0.36 1.85 -4.97
N ILE A 28 1.27 2.35 -5.80
CA ILE A 28 1.74 1.69 -7.00
C ILE A 28 3.25 1.42 -6.84
N PRO A 29 3.72 0.16 -6.91
CA PRO A 29 5.14 -0.15 -6.84
C PRO A 29 5.93 0.57 -7.95
N GLU A 30 7.08 1.13 -7.61
CA GLU A 30 8.01 1.76 -8.55
C GLU A 30 8.76 0.72 -9.38
N SER A 31 8.97 -0.48 -8.81
CA SER A 31 9.60 -1.61 -9.49
C SER A 31 8.62 -2.77 -9.65
N ILE A 32 8.17 -2.99 -10.88
CA ILE A 32 7.31 -4.12 -11.26
C ILE A 32 8.13 -5.07 -12.15
N PRO A 33 8.22 -6.37 -11.82
CA PRO A 33 8.92 -7.34 -12.66
C PRO A 33 8.31 -7.43 -14.05
N MET A 34 9.12 -7.77 -15.06
CA MET A 34 8.62 -8.03 -16.42
C MET A 34 7.59 -9.15 -16.41
N GLY A 35 6.40 -8.91 -16.96
CA GLY A 35 5.26 -9.83 -16.88
C GLY A 35 4.46 -9.73 -15.57
N GLY A 36 4.84 -8.85 -14.65
CA GLY A 36 4.10 -8.60 -13.40
C GLY A 36 4.57 -9.43 -12.21
N PHE A 37 3.76 -9.40 -11.15
CA PHE A 37 3.99 -10.15 -9.91
C PHE A 37 3.42 -11.57 -10.00
N VAL A 38 3.82 -12.42 -9.05
CA VAL A 38 3.37 -13.82 -8.98
C VAL A 38 2.37 -13.97 -7.83
N GLY A 39 1.19 -14.53 -8.11
CA GLY A 39 0.09 -14.67 -7.15
C GLY A 39 0.37 -15.51 -5.90
N SER A 40 1.51 -16.19 -5.80
CA SER A 40 1.93 -16.95 -4.60
C SER A 40 2.89 -16.20 -3.68
N GLU A 41 3.33 -15.00 -4.06
CA GLU A 41 4.40 -14.28 -3.36
C GLU A 41 3.89 -12.96 -2.76
N ALA A 42 4.65 -12.45 -1.79
CA ALA A 42 4.48 -11.09 -1.29
C ALA A 42 5.74 -10.29 -1.60
N TYR A 43 5.54 -9.14 -2.24
CA TYR A 43 6.60 -8.18 -2.55
C TYR A 43 6.47 -6.97 -1.63
N LEU A 44 7.60 -6.55 -1.06
CA LEU A 44 7.66 -5.38 -0.19
C LEU A 44 8.62 -4.35 -0.78
N GLU A 45 8.06 -3.23 -1.22
CA GLU A 45 8.82 -2.04 -1.57
C GLU A 45 9.02 -1.19 -0.31
N THR A 46 10.24 -1.22 0.21
CA THR A 46 10.64 -0.33 1.31
C THR A 46 11.05 1.03 0.76
N SER A 47 10.89 2.07 1.57
CA SER A 47 11.15 3.48 1.20
C SER A 47 10.15 4.10 0.23
N SER A 48 8.96 3.51 0.08
CA SER A 48 7.91 4.06 -0.78
C SER A 48 7.45 5.44 -0.28
N VAL A 49 7.49 6.44 -1.15
CA VAL A 49 7.09 7.82 -0.81
C VAL A 49 5.57 8.00 -0.78
N GLN A 50 4.84 7.05 -1.37
CA GLN A 50 3.39 7.01 -1.40
C GLN A 50 2.79 6.56 -0.07
N CYS A 51 3.58 5.90 0.79
CA CYS A 51 3.11 5.36 2.06
C CYS A 51 3.71 6.13 3.24
N ARG A 52 2.90 6.57 4.20
CA ARG A 52 3.41 7.17 5.46
C ARG A 52 4.31 6.18 6.21
N THR A 53 3.96 4.90 6.14
CA THR A 53 4.71 3.77 6.72
C THR A 53 5.98 3.43 5.94
N ARG A 54 6.18 4.03 4.76
CA ARG A 54 7.29 3.77 3.82
C ARG A 54 7.31 2.37 3.21
N VAL A 55 6.23 1.58 3.36
CA VAL A 55 6.18 0.23 2.83
C VAL A 55 4.94 0.07 1.94
N CYS A 56 5.16 -0.09 0.64
CA CYS A 56 4.13 -0.53 -0.29
C CYS A 56 4.24 -2.04 -0.44
N MET A 57 3.13 -2.75 -0.25
CA MET A 57 3.07 -4.20 -0.39
C MET A 57 2.29 -4.57 -1.63
N VAL A 58 2.77 -5.62 -2.31
CA VAL A 58 1.98 -6.40 -3.26
C VAL A 58 1.84 -7.78 -2.66
N TYR A 59 0.64 -8.14 -2.24
CA TYR A 59 0.38 -9.39 -1.55
C TYR A 59 -0.40 -10.34 -2.45
N GLN A 60 0.27 -11.36 -3.00
CA GLN A 60 -0.36 -12.41 -3.80
C GLN A 60 -1.17 -11.87 -4.99
N LEU A 61 -0.62 -10.87 -5.68
CA LEU A 61 -1.15 -10.37 -6.94
C LEU A 61 -0.54 -11.15 -8.09
N ASP A 62 -1.37 -11.60 -9.04
CA ASP A 62 -0.88 -12.18 -10.29
C ASP A 62 -0.92 -11.09 -11.38
N GLY A 63 0.22 -10.82 -12.02
CA GLY A 63 0.34 -9.83 -13.08
C GLY A 63 0.66 -8.40 -12.63
N ILE A 64 0.41 -7.45 -13.51
CA ILE A 64 0.76 -6.04 -13.40
C ILE A 64 -0.42 -5.29 -12.74
N PRO A 65 -0.20 -4.58 -11.62
CA PRO A 65 -1.25 -3.84 -10.95
C PRO A 65 -1.82 -2.73 -11.83
N PHE A 66 -3.11 -2.47 -11.70
CA PHE A 66 -3.76 -1.32 -12.29
C PHE A 66 -3.07 -0.02 -11.82
N GLY A 67 -2.73 0.86 -12.74
CA GLY A 67 -1.91 2.06 -12.53
C GLY A 67 -0.42 1.84 -12.80
N GLY A 68 0.04 0.58 -12.81
CA GLY A 68 1.43 0.18 -12.94
C GLY A 68 1.94 -0.02 -14.37
N THR A 69 3.24 -0.23 -14.48
CA THR A 69 3.96 -0.62 -15.70
C THR A 69 5.16 -1.50 -15.39
N ASP A 70 5.38 -2.54 -16.19
CA ASP A 70 6.56 -3.42 -16.08
C ASP A 70 7.75 -2.95 -16.95
N GLY A 71 7.66 -1.73 -17.52
CA GLY A 71 8.61 -1.17 -18.47
C GLY A 71 8.25 -1.41 -19.94
N THR A 72 7.32 -2.33 -20.24
CA THR A 72 6.85 -2.63 -21.61
C THR A 72 5.34 -2.48 -21.74
N THR A 73 4.61 -2.97 -20.75
CA THR A 73 3.16 -2.96 -20.63
C THR A 73 2.76 -1.92 -19.61
N THR A 74 1.66 -1.20 -19.85
CA THR A 74 1.05 -0.26 -18.91
C THR A 74 -0.42 -0.63 -18.72
N CYS A 75 -0.89 -0.71 -17.49
CA CYS A 75 -2.25 -1.10 -17.16
C CYS A 75 -3.01 0.07 -16.53
N ARG A 76 -3.45 1.07 -17.31
CA ARG A 76 -4.04 2.32 -16.76
C ARG A 76 -5.49 2.56 -17.16
N THR A 77 -6.01 1.80 -18.10
CA THR A 77 -7.35 1.97 -18.65
C THR A 77 -8.03 0.62 -18.80
N ASP A 78 -9.37 0.62 -18.88
CA ASP A 78 -10.13 -0.60 -19.14
C ASP A 78 -9.76 -1.22 -20.50
N ALA A 79 -9.32 -0.39 -21.46
CA ALA A 79 -8.81 -0.88 -22.74
C ALA A 79 -7.52 -1.69 -22.56
N ASP A 80 -6.64 -1.28 -21.64
CA ASP A 80 -5.41 -2.03 -21.33
C ASP A 80 -5.74 -3.38 -20.69
N LEU A 81 -6.72 -3.43 -19.77
CA LEU A 81 -7.20 -4.67 -19.15
C LEU A 81 -7.75 -5.67 -20.16
N ILE A 82 -8.42 -5.18 -21.21
CA ILE A 82 -8.95 -6.02 -22.29
C ILE A 82 -7.84 -6.47 -23.25
N ALA A 83 -6.88 -5.58 -23.53
CA ALA A 83 -5.83 -5.81 -24.49
C ALA A 83 -4.70 -6.69 -23.95
N ASN A 84 -4.46 -6.67 -22.64
CA ASN A 84 -3.37 -7.41 -22.02
C ASN A 84 -3.87 -8.28 -20.84
N PRO A 85 -3.81 -9.62 -20.95
CA PRO A 85 -4.22 -10.52 -19.89
C PRO A 85 -3.32 -10.47 -18.64
N ASP A 86 -2.11 -9.91 -18.74
CA ASP A 86 -1.20 -9.74 -17.61
C ASP A 86 -1.61 -8.57 -16.72
N CYS A 87 -2.59 -7.76 -17.11
CA CYS A 87 -3.08 -6.67 -16.27
C CYS A 87 -4.09 -7.15 -15.23
N ALA A 88 -3.77 -6.95 -13.96
CA ALA A 88 -4.73 -7.14 -12.88
C ALA A 88 -5.81 -6.06 -12.92
N SER A 89 -7.04 -6.44 -12.54
CA SER A 89 -8.15 -5.49 -12.46
C SER A 89 -7.93 -4.43 -11.37
N ARG A 90 -8.70 -3.34 -11.42
CA ARG A 90 -8.67 -2.31 -10.35
C ARG A 90 -9.03 -2.90 -8.99
N ASP A 91 -10.09 -3.68 -8.92
CA ASP A 91 -10.57 -4.26 -7.66
C ASP A 91 -9.55 -5.24 -7.08
N GLU A 92 -8.92 -6.05 -7.94
CA GLU A 92 -7.85 -6.96 -7.53
C GLU A 92 -6.61 -6.19 -7.05
N THR A 93 -6.25 -5.12 -7.76
CA THR A 93 -5.15 -4.23 -7.37
C THR A 93 -5.43 -3.60 -6.00
N ASP A 94 -6.61 -3.02 -5.79
CA ASP A 94 -6.97 -2.39 -4.51
C ASP A 94 -7.02 -3.42 -3.36
N ALA A 95 -7.37 -4.68 -3.66
CA ALA A 95 -7.36 -5.76 -2.68
C ALA A 95 -5.94 -6.23 -2.30
N ARG A 96 -4.97 -6.15 -3.22
CA ARG A 96 -3.66 -6.82 -3.12
C ARG A 96 -2.48 -5.85 -3.01
N VAL A 97 -2.65 -4.59 -3.41
CA VAL A 97 -1.60 -3.57 -3.44
C VAL A 97 -1.98 -2.38 -2.58
N TYR A 98 -1.24 -2.20 -1.48
CA TYR A 98 -1.54 -1.16 -0.51
C TYR A 98 -0.35 -0.87 0.40
N CYS A 99 -0.39 0.31 1.02
CA CYS A 99 0.51 0.68 2.09
C CYS A 99 0.30 -0.26 3.28
N THR A 100 1.38 -0.89 3.75
CA THR A 100 1.37 -1.75 4.93
C THR A 100 2.35 -1.23 5.96
N CYS A 101 2.38 -1.88 7.11
CA CYS A 101 3.33 -1.62 8.16
C CYS A 101 3.79 -2.95 8.74
N ARG A 102 5.02 -2.95 9.25
CA ARG A 102 5.57 -4.07 9.99
C ARG A 102 4.95 -4.08 11.39
N CYS A 103 4.43 -5.23 11.80
CA CYS A 103 3.75 -5.39 13.09
C CYS A 103 4.48 -6.36 14.03
N ASP A 104 5.37 -7.20 13.50
CA ASP A 104 6.26 -8.04 14.30
C ASP A 104 7.61 -8.22 13.60
N ALA A 105 8.67 -8.44 14.38
CA ALA A 105 10.01 -8.67 13.87
C ALA A 105 10.84 -9.51 14.84
N PRO A 106 11.89 -10.19 14.34
CA PRO A 106 12.85 -10.87 15.20
C PRO A 106 13.44 -9.90 16.26
N PRO A 107 13.79 -10.37 17.47
CA PRO A 107 14.29 -9.54 18.56
C PRO A 107 15.54 -8.72 18.20
N GLU A 108 16.36 -9.20 17.27
CA GLU A 108 17.52 -8.49 16.73
C GLU A 108 17.20 -7.37 15.74
N SER A 109 15.94 -7.18 15.35
CA SER A 109 15.52 -6.12 14.43
C SER A 109 15.38 -4.78 15.13
N SER A 110 15.92 -3.72 14.53
CA SER A 110 15.70 -2.33 14.95
C SER A 110 14.56 -1.64 14.19
N ALA A 111 13.78 -2.39 13.42
CA ALA A 111 12.70 -1.84 12.60
C ALA A 111 11.59 -1.26 13.48
N SER A 112 11.00 -0.14 13.04
CA SER A 112 9.81 0.40 13.67
C SER A 112 8.60 -0.51 13.42
N LEU A 113 7.87 -0.82 14.49
CA LEU A 113 6.65 -1.62 14.45
C LEU A 113 5.42 -0.72 14.62
N CYS A 114 4.27 -1.19 14.16
CA CYS A 114 2.98 -0.57 14.47
C CYS A 114 1.86 -1.61 14.63
N ASP A 115 0.75 -1.17 15.20
CA ASP A 115 -0.47 -1.97 15.31
C ASP A 115 -1.25 -1.95 14.00
N CYS A 116 -1.76 -3.11 13.59
CA CYS A 116 -2.65 -3.21 12.44
C CYS A 116 -4.01 -2.58 12.75
N THR A 117 -4.56 -1.85 11.77
CA THR A 117 -5.89 -1.24 11.89
C THR A 117 -7.00 -2.25 11.60
N GLU A 118 -8.25 -1.85 11.78
CA GLU A 118 -9.40 -2.70 11.48
C GLU A 118 -9.38 -3.15 10.00
N GLY A 119 -9.69 -4.42 9.75
CA GLY A 119 -9.60 -5.02 8.42
C GLY A 119 -8.20 -5.50 8.04
N PHE A 120 -7.24 -5.50 8.96
CA PHE A 120 -5.89 -6.02 8.76
C PHE A 120 -5.44 -6.90 9.94
N ALA A 121 -4.78 -8.01 9.61
CA ALA A 121 -4.15 -8.89 10.57
C ALA A 121 -2.62 -8.84 10.47
N CYS A 122 -1.95 -9.06 11.60
CA CYS A 122 -0.50 -9.20 11.63
C CYS A 122 -0.11 -10.60 11.16
N VAL A 123 0.32 -10.72 9.90
CA VAL A 123 0.61 -12.00 9.24
C VAL A 123 2.09 -12.10 8.95
N GLU A 124 2.68 -13.26 9.18
CA GLU A 124 4.07 -13.53 8.81
C GLU A 124 4.20 -13.57 7.29
N VAL A 125 4.95 -12.62 6.72
CA VAL A 125 5.09 -12.47 5.26
C VAL A 125 6.46 -12.94 4.78
N ILE A 126 7.51 -12.64 5.54
CA ILE A 126 8.89 -13.02 5.21
C ILE A 126 9.49 -13.81 6.37
N ASN A 127 9.54 -15.13 6.22
CA ASN A 127 10.15 -16.06 7.18
C ASN A 127 11.53 -16.59 6.70
N GLN A 128 11.83 -16.55 5.40
CA GLN A 128 12.95 -17.29 4.84
C GLN A 128 14.32 -16.92 5.44
N PRO A 129 15.13 -17.92 5.88
CA PRO A 129 16.52 -17.70 6.29
C PRO A 129 17.32 -17.09 5.14
N GLY A 130 17.81 -15.85 5.31
CA GLY A 130 18.55 -15.11 4.29
C GLY A 130 17.83 -13.87 3.75
N ALA A 131 16.54 -13.69 4.03
CA ALA A 131 15.92 -12.39 3.93
C ALA A 131 16.61 -11.44 4.94
N GLY A 132 17.03 -10.27 4.50
CA GLY A 132 17.72 -9.32 5.39
C GLY A 132 16.86 -8.98 6.61
N LEU A 133 17.49 -8.82 7.78
CA LEU A 133 16.82 -8.48 9.05
C LEU A 133 15.97 -7.20 8.97
N GLY A 134 16.23 -6.34 7.97
CA GLY A 134 15.45 -5.15 7.68
C GLY A 134 14.08 -5.40 7.05
N ILE A 135 13.83 -6.59 6.47
CA ILE A 135 12.55 -6.96 5.83
C ILE A 135 11.91 -8.25 6.36
N GLN A 136 12.65 -9.09 7.10
CA GLN A 136 12.10 -10.27 7.79
C GLN A 136 11.08 -9.90 8.89
N GLY A 137 9.95 -10.61 8.96
CA GLY A 137 8.93 -10.41 9.99
C GLY A 137 7.50 -10.45 9.46
N SER A 138 6.59 -9.92 10.28
CA SER A 138 5.16 -9.87 10.01
C SER A 138 4.71 -8.47 9.64
N TYR A 139 3.71 -8.40 8.76
CA TYR A 139 3.16 -7.16 8.25
C TYR A 139 1.63 -7.18 8.32
N CYS A 140 1.03 -6.00 8.30
CA CYS A 140 -0.42 -5.85 8.27
C CYS A 140 -0.96 -6.24 6.90
N VAL A 141 -1.59 -7.40 6.83
CA VAL A 141 -2.21 -7.96 5.62
C VAL A 141 -3.72 -7.82 5.74
N LYS A 142 -4.37 -7.39 4.65
CA LYS A 142 -5.81 -7.19 4.57
C LYS A 142 -6.56 -8.49 4.88
N ASP A 143 -7.61 -8.39 5.68
CA ASP A 143 -8.43 -9.53 6.04
C ASP A 143 -9.05 -10.19 4.80
N GLY A 144 -9.11 -11.53 4.83
CA GLY A 144 -9.66 -12.32 3.72
C GLY A 144 -8.70 -12.55 2.56
N THR A 145 -7.52 -11.93 2.52
CA THR A 145 -6.53 -12.18 1.46
C THR A 145 -5.53 -13.28 1.78
N PHE A 146 -5.36 -13.62 3.07
CA PHE A 146 -4.40 -14.63 3.57
C PHE A 146 -5.07 -15.95 3.99
N ASN A 147 -6.41 -16.04 3.92
CA ASN A 147 -7.20 -17.24 4.29
C ASN A 147 -7.76 -18.01 3.08
N ALA A 148 -7.22 -17.79 1.88
CA ALA A 148 -7.47 -18.72 0.78
C ALA A 148 -6.62 -19.97 1.02
N GLU A 149 -7.13 -20.91 1.82
CA GLU A 149 -6.65 -22.28 1.74
C GLU A 149 -6.84 -22.79 0.29
N PRO A 150 -5.86 -23.54 -0.26
CA PRO A 150 -5.94 -24.08 -1.63
C PRO A 150 -7.10 -25.06 -1.84
#